data_AF-A0A2P6PK71-F1
#
_entry.id   AF-A0A2P6PK71-F1
#
_cell.length_a   1.000
_cell.length_b   1.000
_cell.length_c   1.000
_cell.angle_alpha   90.00
_cell.angle_beta   90.00
_cell.angle_gamma   90.00
#
_symmetry.space_group_name_H-M   'P 1'
#
loop_
_entity.id
_entity.type
_entity.pdbx_description
1 polymer ?
#
loop_
_entity_poly.entity_id
_entity_poly.type
_entity_poly.pdbx_seq_one_letter_code
_entity_poly.pdbx_strand_id
1 'polypeptide(L)'
;MKHYSKPRKHSELILPNGLAFLATSVPKKSGAYNYFSSFTWANDKTVQSALHVEKGSIKEWVRCNWSLSDSYVKDVSSSVGYHQNLARKGYRVLIYSGDHDMAIPYVGTIAWIESLNLTLDSQWKPWFVNAQVAGLGAGHTAPEYKPKECFVMISRWFAYYPL
;
A
#
# COMPACT_ATOMS: atom_id res chain seq x y z
N MET A 1 13.37 -21.09 44.67
CA MET A 1 14.49 -21.74 43.94
C MET A 1 14.65 -21.07 42.59
N LYS A 2 15.87 -20.60 42.29
CA LYS A 2 16.21 -19.81 41.10
C LYS A 2 16.37 -20.73 39.89
N HIS A 3 15.59 -20.53 38.83
CA HIS A 3 15.87 -21.16 37.54
C HIS A 3 16.93 -20.35 36.80
N TYR A 4 18.14 -20.91 36.70
CA TYR A 4 19.21 -20.43 35.83
C TYR A 4 18.84 -20.74 34.37
N SER A 5 18.68 -19.70 33.55
CA SER A 5 18.70 -19.84 32.09
C SER A 5 20.16 -19.84 31.62
N LYS A 6 20.53 -20.85 30.84
CA LYS A 6 21.85 -20.96 30.20
C LYS A 6 22.11 -19.76 29.27
N PRO A 7 23.36 -19.24 29.18
CA PRO A 7 23.69 -18.22 28.20
C PRO A 7 23.70 -18.86 26.80
N ARG A 8 22.91 -18.31 25.87
CA ARG A 8 23.01 -18.65 24.45
C ARG A 8 24.26 -17.97 23.88
N LYS A 9 25.15 -18.78 23.31
CA LYS A 9 26.39 -18.35 22.65
C LYS A 9 26.08 -17.26 21.62
N HIS A 10 26.79 -16.14 21.73
CA HIS A 10 26.84 -15.11 20.70
C HIS A 10 27.54 -15.71 19.47
N SER A 11 26.86 -15.73 18.33
CA SER A 11 27.50 -15.92 17.03
C SER A 11 27.85 -14.54 16.49
N GLU A 12 29.11 -14.14 16.65
CA GLU A 12 29.69 -12.99 15.95
C GLU A 12 29.97 -13.38 14.49
N LEU A 13 29.39 -12.64 13.55
CA LEU A 13 29.78 -12.67 12.15
C LEU A 13 30.64 -11.43 11.89
N ILE A 14 31.96 -11.60 11.82
CA ILE A 14 32.90 -10.52 11.53
C ILE A 14 33.08 -10.44 10.01
N LEU A 15 32.68 -9.33 9.39
CA LEU A 15 33.05 -8.96 8.03
C LEU A 15 34.21 -7.94 8.05
N PRO A 16 35.03 -7.84 6.98
CA PRO A 16 36.38 -7.25 7.04
C PRO A 16 36.48 -5.73 7.30
N ASN A 17 35.37 -5.02 7.51
CA ASN A 17 35.36 -3.54 7.51
C ASN A 17 34.77 -2.91 8.79
N GLY A 18 34.89 -3.56 9.95
CA GLY A 18 34.87 -2.87 11.26
C GLY A 18 33.59 -2.14 11.71
N LEU A 19 32.47 -2.26 11.00
CA LEU A 19 31.18 -1.73 11.47
C LEU A 19 30.42 -2.78 12.28
N ALA A 20 30.53 -2.69 13.60
CA ALA A 20 29.69 -3.44 14.52
C ALA A 20 28.31 -2.77 14.62
N PHE A 21 27.28 -3.40 14.06
CA PHE A 21 25.90 -3.06 14.40
C PHE A 21 25.58 -3.66 15.77
N LEU A 22 25.49 -2.80 16.80
CA LEU A 22 24.86 -3.15 18.07
C LEU A 22 23.38 -3.42 17.82
N ALA A 23 23.01 -4.68 17.62
CA ALA A 23 21.62 -5.11 17.65
C ALA A 23 21.16 -5.13 19.11
N THR A 24 20.72 -3.98 19.62
CA THR A 24 19.92 -3.95 20.85
C THR A 24 18.59 -4.66 20.55
N SER A 25 18.23 -5.63 21.38
CA SER A 25 16.97 -6.35 21.26
C SER A 25 15.80 -5.40 21.53
N VAL A 26 15.16 -4.91 20.47
CA VAL A 26 13.98 -4.04 20.57
C VAL A 26 12.70 -4.90 20.54
N PRO A 27 11.72 -4.68 21.45
CA PRO A 27 10.52 -5.51 21.53
C PRO A 27 9.65 -5.37 20.26
N LYS A 28 9.23 -6.51 19.70
CA LYS A 28 8.24 -6.58 18.62
C LYS A 28 6.87 -6.09 19.08
N LYS A 29 6.42 -4.90 18.63
CA LYS A 29 5.00 -4.53 18.51
C LYS A 29 4.73 -3.53 17.38
N SER A 30 3.78 -3.91 16.51
CA SER A 30 3.00 -3.14 15.51
C SER A 30 3.69 -2.56 14.26
N GLY A 31 2.97 -2.56 13.13
CA GLY A 31 3.41 -2.29 11.75
C GLY A 31 3.97 -0.90 11.44
N ALA A 32 4.43 -0.14 12.43
CA ALA A 32 5.20 1.09 12.24
C ALA A 32 6.63 0.82 11.72
N TYR A 33 7.13 -0.41 11.88
CA TYR A 33 8.49 -0.78 11.49
C TYR A 33 8.72 -0.86 9.97
N ASN A 34 7.68 -1.07 9.14
CA ASN A 34 7.87 -1.20 7.68
C ASN A 34 8.17 0.14 6.98
N TYR A 35 7.82 1.27 7.60
CA TYR A 35 7.98 2.59 6.97
C TYR A 35 9.10 3.43 7.60
N PHE A 36 9.87 2.85 8.52
CA PHE A 36 11.01 3.52 9.14
C PHE A 36 12.03 3.96 8.07
N SER A 37 12.31 3.08 7.11
CA SER A 37 13.23 3.40 5.99
C SER A 37 12.75 4.59 5.17
N SER A 38 11.45 4.68 4.87
CA SER A 38 10.88 5.83 4.15
C SER A 38 11.00 7.12 4.96
N PHE A 39 10.75 7.05 6.27
CA PHE A 39 10.90 8.18 7.18
C PHE A 39 12.35 8.68 7.25
N THR A 40 13.32 7.77 7.42
CA THR A 40 14.74 8.12 7.43
C THR A 40 15.18 8.71 6.10
N TRP A 41 14.82 8.07 4.99
CA TRP A 41 15.18 8.53 3.65
C TRP A 41 14.59 9.91 3.32
N ALA A 42 13.30 10.14 3.60
CA ALA A 42 12.64 11.40 3.28
C ALA A 42 13.08 12.57 4.18
N ASN A 43 13.63 12.29 5.37
CA ASN A 43 14.17 13.29 6.29
C ASN A 43 15.69 13.56 6.11
N ASP A 44 16.37 12.79 5.26
CA ASP A 44 17.75 13.06 4.90
C ASP A 44 17.87 14.37 4.11
N LYS A 45 18.77 15.27 4.54
CA LYS A 45 18.93 16.59 3.93
C LYS A 45 19.51 16.54 2.52
N THR A 46 20.32 15.53 2.20
CA THR A 46 20.83 15.31 0.84
C THR A 46 19.71 14.87 -0.09
N VAL A 47 18.81 13.99 0.38
CA VAL A 47 17.61 13.58 -0.36
C VAL A 47 16.66 14.77 -0.55
N GLN A 48 16.38 15.54 0.50
CA GLN A 48 15.57 16.76 0.41
C GLN A 48 16.15 17.76 -0.60
N SER A 49 17.46 17.97 -0.58
CA SER A 49 18.14 18.85 -1.54
C SER A 49 18.03 18.31 -2.97
N ALA A 50 18.19 17.00 -3.18
CA ALA A 50 18.07 16.36 -4.50
C ALA A 50 16.65 16.40 -5.05
N LEU A 51 15.63 16.39 -4.18
CA LEU A 51 14.22 16.58 -4.52
C LEU A 51 13.80 18.05 -4.58
N HIS A 52 14.74 18.99 -4.43
CA HIS A 52 14.50 20.43 -4.41
C HIS A 52 13.49 20.90 -3.35
N VAL A 53 13.46 20.23 -2.18
CA VAL A 53 12.69 20.70 -1.02
C VAL A 53 13.34 21.96 -0.47
N GLU A 54 12.60 23.06 -0.43
CA GLU A 54 13.09 24.34 0.05
C GLU A 54 13.55 24.23 1.52
N LYS A 55 14.77 24.70 1.81
CA LYS A 55 15.36 24.60 3.14
C LYS A 55 14.53 25.41 4.14
N GLY A 56 13.99 24.71 5.15
CA GLY A 56 13.18 25.32 6.21
C GLY A 56 11.68 25.33 5.94
N SER A 57 11.21 24.94 4.75
CA SER A 57 9.79 24.83 4.42
C SER A 57 9.04 23.80 5.25
N ILE A 58 9.73 22.71 5.63
CA ILE A 58 9.21 21.66 6.48
C ILE A 58 10.16 21.40 7.65
N LYS A 59 9.60 21.12 8.82
CA LYS A 59 10.37 20.70 10.01
C LYS A 59 10.80 19.24 9.87
N GLU A 60 9.82 18.37 9.64
CA GLU A 60 9.98 16.92 9.53
C GLU A 60 8.95 16.40 8.52
N TRP A 61 9.38 15.49 7.67
CA TRP A 61 8.48 14.73 6.82
C TRP A 61 7.83 13.61 7.62
N VAL A 62 6.50 13.55 7.58
CA VAL A 62 5.70 12.47 8.15
C VAL A 62 4.83 11.87 7.06
N ARG A 63 4.65 10.55 7.05
CA ARG A 63 3.89 9.83 6.00
C ARG A 63 2.42 10.25 5.96
N CYS A 64 1.80 10.41 7.12
CA CYS A 64 0.41 10.83 7.25
C CYS A 64 0.32 11.92 8.31
N ASN A 65 -0.20 13.09 7.95
CA ASN A 65 -0.45 14.16 8.90
C ASN A 65 -1.82 13.98 9.55
N TRP A 66 -1.85 13.38 10.73
CA TRP A 66 -3.09 13.06 11.43
C TRP A 66 -3.84 14.28 11.95
N SER A 67 -3.18 15.44 12.16
CA SER A 67 -3.89 16.65 12.60
C SER A 67 -4.90 17.14 11.57
N LEU A 68 -4.68 16.84 10.28
CA LEU A 68 -5.66 17.13 9.24
C LEU A 68 -6.92 16.28 9.40
N SER A 69 -6.81 15.05 9.92
CA SER A 69 -7.95 14.16 10.11
C SER A 69 -8.98 14.74 11.09
N ASP A 70 -8.53 15.49 12.09
CA ASP A 70 -9.42 16.11 13.09
C ASP A 70 -10.14 17.35 12.52
N SER A 71 -9.52 18.02 11.55
CA SER A 71 -10.06 19.21 10.88
C SER A 71 -10.88 18.91 9.63
N TYR A 72 -10.77 17.71 9.07
CA TYR A 72 -11.38 17.36 7.79
C TYR A 72 -12.87 17.02 7.95
N VAL A 73 -13.73 17.83 7.32
CA VAL A 73 -15.18 17.60 7.31
C VAL A 73 -15.53 16.57 6.23
N LYS A 74 -16.22 15.49 6.63
CA LYS A 74 -16.69 14.42 5.75
C LYS A 74 -18.15 14.66 5.36
N ASP A 75 -18.38 15.60 4.46
CA ASP A 75 -19.71 16.00 3.98
C ASP A 75 -20.21 15.22 2.74
N VAL A 76 -19.31 14.49 2.07
CA VAL A 76 -19.65 13.58 0.97
C VAL A 76 -19.84 12.15 1.50
N SER A 77 -21.09 11.71 1.57
CA SER A 77 -21.45 10.37 2.06
C SER A 77 -21.32 9.25 1.03
N SER A 78 -21.33 9.59 -0.27
CA SER A 78 -21.24 8.61 -1.35
C SER A 78 -20.63 9.19 -2.62
N SER A 79 -19.83 8.37 -3.31
CA SER A 79 -19.23 8.67 -4.61
C SER A 79 -20.01 8.12 -5.81
N VAL A 80 -21.12 7.40 -5.58
CA VAL A 80 -21.90 6.69 -6.62
C VAL A 80 -22.40 7.66 -7.69
N GLY A 81 -23.03 8.77 -7.27
CA GLY A 81 -23.59 9.76 -8.20
C GLY A 81 -22.54 10.40 -9.12
N TYR A 82 -21.33 10.63 -8.61
CA TYR A 82 -20.20 11.14 -9.40
C TYR A 82 -19.76 10.13 -10.45
N HIS A 83 -19.64 8.85 -10.09
CA HIS A 83 -19.23 7.80 -11.02
C HIS A 83 -20.30 7.50 -12.08
N GLN A 84 -21.59 7.59 -11.74
CA GLN A 84 -22.67 7.53 -12.73
C GLN A 84 -22.59 8.69 -13.74
N ASN A 85 -22.22 9.90 -13.30
CA ASN A 85 -22.01 11.03 -14.22
C ASN A 85 -20.83 10.78 -15.17
N LEU A 86 -19.70 10.30 -14.65
CA LEU A 86 -18.52 9.99 -15.45
C LEU A 86 -18.78 8.85 -16.44
N ALA A 87 -19.52 7.82 -16.03
CA ALA A 87 -19.93 6.73 -16.91
C ALA A 87 -20.77 7.22 -18.09
N ARG A 88 -21.74 8.13 -17.85
CA ARG A 88 -22.56 8.74 -18.93
C ARG A 88 -21.73 9.56 -19.93
N LYS A 89 -20.58 10.08 -19.52
CA LYS A 89 -19.65 10.80 -20.40
C LYS A 89 -18.72 9.87 -21.20
N GLY A 90 -18.79 8.56 -20.99
CA GLY A 90 -17.96 7.58 -21.69
C GLY A 90 -16.53 7.47 -21.16
N TYR A 91 -16.26 7.93 -19.92
CA TYR A 91 -14.94 7.73 -19.33
C TYR A 91 -14.71 6.27 -18.97
N ARG A 92 -13.51 5.78 -19.32
CA ARG A 92 -13.06 4.43 -19.00
C ARG A 92 -12.55 4.39 -17.55
N VAL A 93 -13.07 3.51 -16.71
CA VAL A 93 -12.73 3.41 -15.28
C VAL A 93 -12.26 2.01 -14.92
N LEU A 94 -11.13 1.91 -14.21
CA LEU A 94 -10.62 0.67 -13.63
C LEU A 94 -10.80 0.72 -12.11
N ILE A 95 -11.47 -0.29 -11.56
CA ILE A 95 -11.65 -0.48 -10.12
C ILE A 95 -11.01 -1.81 -9.76
N TYR A 96 -10.13 -1.79 -8.76
CA TYR A 96 -9.48 -2.99 -8.25
C TYR A 96 -9.40 -2.91 -6.73
N SER A 97 -9.52 -4.06 -6.07
CA SER A 97 -9.45 -4.20 -4.61
C SER A 97 -8.58 -5.40 -4.26
N GLY A 98 -7.80 -5.29 -3.18
CA GLY A 98 -7.14 -6.44 -2.57
C GLY A 98 -8.18 -7.29 -1.81
N ASP A 99 -8.22 -8.58 -2.10
CA ASP A 99 -9.18 -9.52 -1.50
C ASP A 99 -8.95 -9.78 0.00
N HIS A 100 -7.75 -9.48 0.51
CA HIS A 100 -7.38 -9.58 1.93
C HIS A 100 -7.36 -8.22 2.65
N ASP A 101 -7.85 -7.15 2.01
CA ASP A 101 -8.04 -5.88 2.69
C ASP A 101 -9.23 -5.94 3.65
N MET A 102 -8.98 -5.69 4.94
CA MET A 102 -10.04 -5.57 5.95
C MET A 102 -10.43 -4.12 6.24
N ALA A 103 -9.62 -3.13 5.81
CA ALA A 103 -9.95 -1.73 5.98
C ALA A 103 -11.07 -1.31 5.02
N ILE A 104 -10.91 -1.64 3.73
CA ILE A 104 -11.93 -1.48 2.69
C ILE A 104 -12.15 -2.84 1.98
N PRO A 105 -13.00 -3.72 2.54
CA PRO A 105 -13.19 -5.06 1.99
C PRO A 105 -13.74 -5.06 0.56
N TYR A 106 -13.23 -5.97 -0.28
CA TYR A 106 -13.65 -6.09 -1.69
C TYR A 106 -15.16 -6.32 -1.86
N VAL A 107 -15.83 -6.98 -0.89
CA VAL A 107 -17.28 -7.16 -0.89
C VAL A 107 -18.04 -5.83 -0.82
N GLY A 108 -17.50 -4.83 -0.12
CA GLY A 108 -18.04 -3.47 -0.10
C GLY A 108 -17.86 -2.77 -1.45
N THR A 109 -16.73 -3.02 -2.12
CA THR A 109 -16.52 -2.55 -3.50
C THR A 109 -17.52 -3.18 -4.47
N ILE A 110 -17.79 -4.49 -4.36
CA ILE A 110 -18.79 -5.17 -5.19
C ILE A 110 -20.17 -4.54 -4.99
N ALA A 111 -20.62 -4.38 -3.74
CA ALA A 111 -21.91 -3.75 -3.45
C ALA A 111 -22.00 -2.31 -3.99
N TRP A 112 -20.90 -1.55 -3.90
CA TRP A 112 -20.81 -0.21 -4.49
C TRP A 112 -20.90 -0.25 -6.03
N ILE A 113 -20.24 -1.19 -6.71
CA ILE A 113 -20.32 -1.34 -8.17
C ILE A 113 -21.75 -1.69 -8.60
N GLU A 114 -22.40 -2.62 -7.91
CA GLU A 114 -23.80 -3.01 -8.16
C GLU A 114 -24.75 -1.81 -8.04
N SER A 115 -24.51 -0.92 -7.06
CA SER A 115 -25.31 0.30 -6.86
C SER A 115 -25.22 1.32 -8.01
N LEU A 116 -24.19 1.23 -8.87
CA LEU A 116 -24.08 2.11 -10.04
C LEU A 116 -25.16 1.82 -11.08
N ASN A 117 -25.75 0.61 -11.07
CA ASN A 117 -26.76 0.14 -12.02
C ASN A 117 -26.29 0.26 -13.49
N LEU A 118 -25.08 -0.22 -13.76
CA LEU A 118 -24.49 -0.25 -15.11
C LEU A 118 -24.90 -1.53 -15.86
N THR A 119 -24.94 -1.45 -17.19
CA THR A 119 -25.14 -2.63 -18.04
C THR A 119 -23.89 -3.50 -18.03
N LEU A 120 -24.07 -4.80 -17.79
CA LEU A 120 -22.99 -5.77 -17.82
C LEU A 120 -22.59 -6.06 -19.28
N ASP A 121 -21.35 -5.74 -19.64
CA ASP A 121 -20.81 -6.03 -20.97
C ASP A 121 -20.28 -7.47 -21.08
N SER A 122 -19.72 -8.01 -20.00
CA SER A 122 -19.23 -9.39 -19.95
C SER A 122 -19.33 -9.98 -18.55
N GLN A 123 -19.53 -11.30 -18.48
CA GLN A 123 -19.51 -12.02 -17.20
C GLN A 123 -18.11 -12.01 -16.58
N TRP A 124 -18.06 -12.12 -15.26
CA TRP A 124 -16.82 -12.28 -14.51
C TRP A 124 -16.00 -13.45 -15.05
N LYS A 125 -14.68 -13.24 -15.16
CA LYS A 125 -13.73 -14.27 -15.58
C LYS A 125 -12.49 -14.19 -14.71
N PRO A 126 -11.87 -15.34 -14.37
CA PRO A 126 -10.54 -15.33 -13.81
C PRO A 126 -9.57 -14.79 -14.86
N TRP A 127 -8.57 -14.03 -14.41
CA TRP A 127 -7.49 -13.57 -15.25
C TRP A 127 -6.17 -14.14 -14.74
N PHE A 128 -5.18 -14.21 -15.63
CA PHE A 128 -3.97 -14.98 -15.38
C PHE A 128 -2.71 -14.16 -15.60
N VAL A 129 -1.74 -14.41 -14.73
CA VAL A 129 -0.35 -13.98 -14.86
C VAL A 129 0.53 -15.21 -14.70
N ASN A 130 1.34 -15.53 -15.71
CA ASN A 130 2.18 -16.73 -15.73
C ASN A 130 1.44 -18.03 -15.40
N ALA A 131 0.27 -18.24 -16.02
CA ALA A 131 -0.58 -19.43 -15.82
C ALA A 131 -1.10 -19.64 -14.39
N GLN A 132 -0.98 -18.63 -13.52
CA GLN A 132 -1.62 -18.63 -12.20
C GLN A 132 -2.78 -17.63 -12.18
N VAL A 133 -3.84 -17.97 -11.47
CA VAL A 133 -4.96 -17.05 -11.23
C VAL A 133 -4.42 -15.83 -10.49
N ALA A 134 -4.57 -14.67 -11.10
CA ALA A 134 -4.18 -13.41 -10.49
C ALA A 134 -5.38 -12.80 -9.73
N GLY A 135 -5.09 -11.86 -8.83
CA GLY A 135 -6.12 -11.17 -8.04
C GLY A 135 -6.46 -11.79 -6.68
N LEU A 136 -5.65 -12.73 -6.17
CA LEU A 136 -5.77 -13.27 -4.80
C LEU A 136 -4.56 -12.95 -3.93
N GLY A 137 -4.78 -12.76 -2.63
CA GLY A 137 -3.75 -12.56 -1.61
C GLY A 137 -3.17 -11.15 -1.50
N ALA A 138 -3.93 -10.12 -1.92
CA ALA A 138 -3.48 -8.72 -1.85
C ALA A 138 -4.20 -7.96 -0.72
N GLY A 139 -3.46 -7.15 0.03
CA GLY A 139 -4.02 -6.25 1.05
C GLY A 139 -4.44 -4.87 0.49
N HIS A 140 -4.62 -3.90 1.38
CA HIS A 140 -5.02 -2.52 1.04
C HIS A 140 -4.11 -1.87 -0.01
N THR A 141 -2.79 -2.01 0.17
CA THR A 141 -1.77 -1.57 -0.78
C THR A 141 -1.42 -2.70 -1.75
N ALA A 142 -2.37 -3.12 -2.60
CA ALA A 142 -2.21 -4.30 -3.47
C ALA A 142 -0.85 -4.39 -4.22
N PRO A 143 -0.26 -3.29 -4.75
CA PRO A 143 1.05 -3.33 -5.39
C PRO A 143 2.23 -3.70 -4.47
N GLU A 144 2.10 -3.52 -3.15
CA GLU A 144 3.11 -3.93 -2.16
C GLU A 144 3.14 -5.46 -2.00
N TYR A 145 1.96 -6.11 -2.09
CA TYR A 145 1.79 -7.56 -1.91
C TYR A 145 1.92 -8.33 -3.22
N LYS A 146 1.42 -7.75 -4.32
CA LYS A 146 1.30 -8.38 -5.65
C LYS A 146 1.81 -7.44 -6.76
N PRO A 147 3.08 -6.99 -6.69
CA PRO A 147 3.61 -5.98 -7.60
C PRO A 147 3.54 -6.39 -9.08
N LYS A 148 3.80 -7.67 -9.36
CA LYS A 148 3.80 -8.19 -10.72
C LYS A 148 2.40 -8.22 -11.33
N GLU A 149 1.42 -8.70 -10.57
CA GLU A 149 0.03 -8.78 -10.99
C GLU A 149 -0.54 -7.36 -11.19
N CYS A 150 -0.29 -6.45 -10.25
CA CYS A 150 -0.70 -5.05 -10.38
C CYS A 150 -0.05 -4.37 -11.60
N PHE A 151 1.22 -4.64 -11.88
CA PHE A 151 1.90 -4.11 -13.07
C PHE A 151 1.29 -4.63 -14.37
N VAL A 152 0.98 -5.93 -14.45
CA VAL A 152 0.31 -6.50 -15.64
C VAL A 152 -1.10 -5.92 -15.81
N MET A 153 -1.85 -5.79 -14.72
CA MET A 153 -3.20 -5.22 -14.73
C MET A 153 -3.20 -3.79 -15.28
N ILE A 154 -2.33 -2.91 -14.77
CA ILE A 154 -2.27 -1.52 -15.23
C ILE A 154 -1.72 -1.41 -16.65
N SER A 155 -0.78 -2.29 -17.05
CA SER A 155 -0.25 -2.33 -18.42
C SER A 155 -1.33 -2.73 -19.43
N ARG A 156 -2.10 -3.79 -19.13
CA ARG A 156 -3.24 -4.23 -19.96
C ARG A 156 -4.30 -3.13 -20.04
N TRP A 157 -4.57 -2.47 -18.90
CA TRP A 157 -5.48 -1.33 -18.86
C TRP A 157 -5.07 -0.24 -19.86
N PHE A 158 -3.85 0.30 -19.76
CA PHE A 158 -3.40 1.37 -20.67
C PHE A 158 -3.34 0.94 -22.13
N ALA A 159 -3.07 -0.33 -22.41
CA ALA A 159 -3.02 -0.87 -23.76
C ALA A 159 -4.40 -1.31 -24.32
N TYR A 160 -5.50 -1.02 -23.62
CA TYR A 160 -6.87 -1.42 -24.01
C TYR A 160 -7.07 -2.94 -24.16
N TYR A 161 -6.23 -3.74 -23.49
CA TYR A 161 -6.42 -5.18 -23.41
C TYR A 161 -7.28 -5.55 -22.20
N PRO A 162 -8.17 -6.56 -22.32
CA PRO A 162 -8.89 -7.12 -21.19
C PRO A 162 -7.92 -7.81 -20.22
N LEU A 163 -8.36 -7.98 -18.97
CA LEU A 163 -7.64 -8.78 -17.98
C LEU A 163 -7.75 -10.27 -18.29
#